data_AF-A0A3M2WSE2-F1
#
_entry.id   AF-A0A3M2WSE2-F1
#
_cell.length_a   1.000
_cell.length_b   1.000
_cell.length_c   1.000
_cell.angle_alpha   90.00
_cell.angle_beta   90.00
_cell.angle_gamma   90.00
#
_symmetry.space_group_name_H-M   'P 1'
#
loop_
_entity.id
_entity.type
_entity.pdbx_description
1 polymer ?
#
loop_
_entity_poly.entity_id
_entity_poly.type
_entity_poly.pdbx_seq_one_letter_code
_entity_poly.pdbx_strand_id
1 'polypeptide(L)'
;MTDQPPASTGTPSESPVDSAAPDLEAEAVIAFLLEHPEFFAEHDELLVSMRIPHQRGDTVSLVERQLKLLRERNIEMRHRLSQLMDVARDNDRLFEKTRRLNLALMDATSLDELVIAVEDSLRQDFQVPFVSLILFSDSPMPVGRWVSSAEAQKAIGGLIGEKIILWRAA
;
A
#
# COMPACT_ATOMS: atom_id res chain seq x y z
N MET A 1 -83.29 19.05 -44.57
CA MET A 1 -82.31 20.16 -44.65
C MET A 1 -81.02 19.52 -45.14
N THR A 2 -80.90 19.39 -46.47
CA THR A 2 -80.07 20.27 -47.36
C THR A 2 -78.58 19.98 -47.17
N ASP A 3 -77.76 19.70 -48.17
CA ASP A 3 -77.93 19.49 -49.61
C ASP A 3 -76.61 18.83 -50.10
N GLN A 4 -76.60 18.40 -51.35
CA GLN A 4 -75.73 17.37 -51.94
C GLN A 4 -74.40 17.95 -52.56
N PRO A 5 -73.77 17.35 -53.61
CA PRO A 5 -72.45 16.65 -53.80
C PRO A 5 -71.45 17.47 -54.72
N PRO A 6 -70.56 16.97 -55.64
CA PRO A 6 -70.07 15.61 -56.02
C PRO A 6 -68.54 15.44 -56.36
N ALA A 7 -68.18 14.18 -56.67
CA ALA A 7 -67.14 13.63 -57.59
C ALA A 7 -65.93 14.46 -58.09
N SER A 8 -64.73 13.87 -58.15
CA SER A 8 -64.04 13.45 -59.41
C SER A 8 -62.53 13.16 -59.21
N THR A 9 -62.09 12.00 -59.73
CA THR A 9 -60.82 11.67 -60.45
C THR A 9 -59.46 12.31 -60.10
N GLY A 10 -58.43 11.46 -59.99
CA GLY A 10 -57.07 11.77 -60.46
C GLY A 10 -55.92 11.24 -59.59
N THR A 11 -55.24 10.17 -60.04
CA THR A 11 -53.77 10.05 -59.89
C THR A 11 -53.11 11.04 -60.89
N PRO A 12 -51.96 11.68 -60.61
CA PRO A 12 -50.67 11.00 -60.36
C PRO A 12 -49.67 11.72 -59.41
N SER A 13 -48.60 10.99 -59.06
CA SER A 13 -47.21 11.41 -58.75
C SER A 13 -46.90 12.71 -58.00
N GLU A 14 -46.17 12.57 -56.88
CA GLU A 14 -44.95 13.33 -56.60
C GLU A 14 -44.11 12.61 -55.52
N SER A 15 -43.19 11.76 -55.96
CA SER A 15 -41.84 11.71 -55.37
C SER A 15 -40.98 12.57 -56.31
N PRO A 16 -40.06 13.45 -55.85
CA PRO A 16 -38.88 13.08 -55.06
C PRO A 16 -38.59 14.11 -53.94
N VAL A 17 -37.86 13.82 -52.87
CA VAL A 17 -36.40 13.96 -52.83
C VAL A 17 -35.86 12.87 -51.93
N ASP A 18 -35.34 11.84 -52.58
CA ASP A 18 -34.29 11.02 -52.03
C ASP A 18 -33.10 11.96 -51.75
N SER A 19 -32.99 12.46 -50.52
CA SER A 19 -31.72 12.94 -50.00
C SER A 19 -30.92 11.67 -49.75
N ALA A 20 -30.42 11.10 -50.84
CA ALA A 20 -29.34 10.15 -50.85
C ALA A 20 -28.21 10.78 -50.05
N ALA A 21 -28.17 10.48 -48.75
CA ALA A 21 -26.91 10.49 -48.04
C ALA A 21 -26.00 9.64 -48.91
N PRO A 22 -24.81 10.15 -49.30
CA PRO A 22 -23.89 9.30 -50.02
C PRO A 22 -23.74 8.06 -49.15
N ASP A 23 -23.95 6.89 -49.74
CA ASP A 23 -23.44 5.64 -49.21
C ASP A 23 -21.91 5.83 -49.21
N LEU A 24 -21.42 6.57 -48.21
CA LEU A 24 -20.03 6.72 -47.93
C LEU A 24 -19.59 5.31 -47.61
N GLU A 25 -18.90 4.72 -48.57
CA GLU A 25 -18.28 3.42 -48.38
C GLU A 25 -17.51 3.50 -47.06
N ALA A 26 -17.71 2.50 -46.20
CA ALA A 26 -17.09 2.49 -44.88
C ALA A 26 -15.57 2.72 -44.98
N GLU A 27 -14.95 2.29 -46.09
CA GLU A 27 -13.55 2.51 -46.43
C GLU A 27 -13.19 4.01 -46.55
N ALA A 28 -14.05 4.82 -47.16
CA ALA A 28 -13.84 6.26 -47.28
C ALA A 28 -13.93 6.96 -45.92
N VAL A 29 -14.85 6.51 -45.06
CA VAL A 29 -14.97 7.02 -43.68
C VAL A 29 -13.74 6.63 -42.84
N ILE A 30 -13.25 5.40 -43.01
CA ILE A 30 -12.02 4.93 -42.35
C ILE A 30 -10.81 5.75 -42.79
N ALA A 31 -10.63 5.94 -44.10
CA ALA A 31 -9.53 6.74 -44.65
C ALA A 31 -9.56 8.17 -44.11
N PHE A 32 -10.75 8.78 -44.07
CA PHE A 32 -10.94 10.12 -43.53
C PHE A 32 -10.58 10.22 -42.03
N LEU A 33 -11.06 9.28 -41.21
CA LEU A 33 -10.75 9.29 -39.77
C LEU A 33 -9.26 9.02 -39.48
N LEU A 34 -8.57 8.28 -40.35
CA LEU A 34 -7.12 8.05 -40.24
C LEU A 34 -6.31 9.29 -40.62
N GLU A 35 -6.73 10.03 -41.63
CA GLU A 35 -6.09 11.29 -42.04
C GLU A 35 -6.36 12.43 -41.05
N HIS A 36 -7.43 12.32 -40.26
CA HIS A 36 -7.86 13.34 -39.29
C HIS A 36 -7.97 12.78 -37.85
N PRO A 37 -6.83 12.54 -37.16
CA PRO A 37 -6.83 11.92 -35.83
C PRO A 37 -7.44 12.81 -34.72
N GLU A 38 -7.46 14.13 -34.91
CA GLU A 38 -8.05 15.09 -33.96
C GLU A 38 -9.59 15.20 -34.09
N PHE A 39 -10.20 14.53 -35.06
CA PHE A 39 -11.62 14.65 -35.39
C PHE A 39 -12.54 14.43 -34.17
N PHE A 40 -12.24 13.43 -33.32
CA PHE A 40 -13.03 13.17 -32.11
C PHE A 40 -12.69 14.09 -30.93
N ALA A 41 -11.57 14.81 -30.97
CA ALA A 41 -11.24 15.85 -30.00
C ALA A 41 -11.96 17.16 -30.34
N GLU A 42 -12.13 17.46 -31.62
CA GLU A 42 -12.84 18.64 -32.12
C GLU A 42 -14.38 18.46 -32.13
N HIS A 43 -14.84 17.22 -32.16
CA HIS A 43 -16.26 16.86 -32.14
C HIS A 43 -16.61 15.91 -30.98
N ASP A 44 -16.32 16.34 -29.76
CA ASP A 44 -16.56 15.59 -28.52
C ASP A 44 -18.04 15.24 -28.31
N GLU A 45 -18.95 16.10 -28.74
CA GLU A 45 -20.41 15.88 -28.74
C GLU A 45 -20.86 14.65 -29.56
N LEU A 46 -20.08 14.23 -30.56
CA LEU A 46 -20.35 13.00 -31.31
C LEU A 46 -20.08 11.75 -30.47
N LEU A 47 -19.09 11.77 -29.56
CA LEU A 47 -18.82 10.64 -28.68
C LEU A 47 -19.95 10.40 -27.67
N VAL A 48 -20.66 11.46 -27.28
CA VAL A 48 -21.80 11.38 -26.35
C VAL A 48 -23.04 10.80 -27.03
N SER A 49 -23.23 11.08 -28.32
CA SER A 49 -24.38 10.62 -29.10
C SER A 49 -24.14 9.26 -29.77
N MET A 50 -22.88 8.86 -29.98
CA MET A 50 -22.55 7.55 -30.52
C MET A 50 -22.75 6.44 -29.49
N ARG A 51 -23.61 5.49 -29.83
CA ARG A 51 -23.69 4.21 -29.13
C ARG A 51 -22.54 3.32 -29.59
N ILE A 52 -21.33 3.55 -29.07
CA ILE A 52 -20.20 2.64 -29.26
C ILE A 52 -20.53 1.34 -28.51
N PRO A 53 -20.85 0.23 -29.20
CA PRO A 53 -21.04 -1.03 -28.52
C PRO A 53 -19.67 -1.43 -27.97
N HIS A 54 -19.54 -1.44 -26.64
CA HIS A 54 -18.40 -2.09 -25.99
C HIS A 54 -18.49 -3.59 -26.25
N GLN A 55 -18.06 -4.02 -27.43
CA GLN A 55 -17.79 -5.42 -27.68
C GLN A 55 -16.55 -5.76 -26.89
N ARG A 56 -16.72 -6.60 -25.86
CA ARG A 56 -15.62 -7.36 -25.28
C ARG A 56 -15.05 -8.22 -26.43
N GLY A 57 -14.01 -7.72 -27.10
CA GLY A 57 -13.38 -8.33 -28.26
C GLY A 57 -11.90 -7.96 -28.36
N ASP A 58 -11.07 -8.83 -27.77
CA ASP A 58 -9.65 -9.13 -28.02
C ASP A 58 -8.56 -8.08 -28.29
N THR A 59 -8.82 -6.77 -28.31
CA THR A 59 -7.74 -5.76 -28.36
C THR A 59 -7.89 -4.73 -27.25
N VAL A 60 -7.21 -5.00 -26.13
CA VAL A 60 -7.02 -4.00 -25.07
C VAL A 60 -6.13 -2.89 -25.64
N SER A 61 -6.63 -1.65 -25.66
CA SER A 61 -5.83 -0.49 -26.05
C SER A 61 -4.53 -0.46 -25.23
N LEU A 62 -3.38 -0.29 -25.91
CA LEU A 62 -2.06 -0.24 -25.27
C LEU A 62 -2.04 0.80 -24.13
N VAL A 63 -2.74 1.91 -24.31
CA VAL A 63 -2.87 3.00 -23.33
C VAL A 63 -3.68 2.56 -22.11
N GLU A 64 -4.79 1.84 -22.30
CA GLU A 64 -5.58 1.29 -21.18
C GLU A 64 -4.79 0.26 -20.38
N ARG A 65 -4.02 -0.61 -21.07
CA ARG A 65 -3.14 -1.57 -20.40
C ARG A 65 -2.01 -0.87 -19.64
N GLN A 66 -1.39 0.16 -20.23
CA GLN A 66 -0.37 0.98 -19.57
C GLN A 66 -0.93 1.71 -18.34
N LEU A 67 -2.12 2.31 -18.45
CA LEU A 67 -2.77 3.00 -17.33
C LEU A 67 -3.11 2.03 -16.19
N LYS A 68 -3.60 0.83 -16.51
CA LYS A 68 -3.84 -0.22 -15.53
C LYS A 68 -2.55 -0.62 -14.80
N LEU A 69 -1.47 -0.89 -15.54
CA LEU A 69 -0.17 -1.24 -14.96
C LEU A 69 0.40 -0.11 -14.09
N LEU A 70 0.25 1.15 -14.51
CA LEU A 70 0.69 2.31 -13.72
C LEU A 70 -0.12 2.43 -12.43
N ARG A 71 -1.44 2.20 -12.46
CA ARG A 71 -2.29 2.19 -11.26
C ARG A 71 -1.90 1.07 -10.31
N GLU A 72 -1.69 -0.15 -10.82
CA GLU A 72 -1.24 -1.30 -10.03
C GLU A 72 0.11 -1.02 -9.36
N ARG A 73 1.10 -0.52 -10.12
CA ARG A 73 2.40 -0.11 -9.58
C ARG A 73 2.28 1.01 -8.55
N ASN A 74 1.41 1.98 -8.79
CA ASN A 74 1.20 3.08 -7.84
C ASN A 74 0.63 2.58 -6.50
N ILE A 75 -0.34 1.66 -6.54
CA ILE A 75 -0.89 1.02 -5.34
C ILE A 75 0.20 0.22 -4.61
N GLU A 76 0.97 -0.58 -5.35
CA GLU A 76 2.09 -1.36 -4.78
C GLU A 76 3.12 -0.45 -4.10
N MET A 77 3.53 0.64 -4.76
CA MET A 77 4.48 1.61 -4.19
C MET A 77 3.91 2.28 -2.93
N ARG A 78 2.63 2.67 -2.92
CA ARG A 78 1.98 3.23 -1.74
C ARG A 78 1.93 2.23 -0.58
N HIS A 79 1.71 0.95 -0.87
CA HIS A 79 1.73 -0.09 0.13
C HIS A 79 3.14 -0.28 0.73
N ARG A 80 4.18 -0.36 -0.13
CA ARG A 80 5.58 -0.43 0.32
C ARG A 80 5.97 0.78 1.15
N LEU A 81 5.57 1.98 0.74
CA LEU A 81 5.84 3.20 1.51
C LEU A 81 5.17 3.16 2.88
N SER A 82 3.92 2.68 2.95
CA SER A 82 3.21 2.53 4.23
C SER A 82 3.94 1.55 5.15
N GLN A 83 4.38 0.40 4.62
CA GLN A 83 5.18 -0.57 5.37
C GLN A 83 6.49 0.04 5.90
N LEU A 84 7.21 0.81 5.06
CA LEU A 84 8.42 1.50 5.48
C LEU A 84 8.16 2.54 6.58
N MET A 85 7.04 3.27 6.48
CA MET A 85 6.64 4.22 7.52
C MET A 85 6.27 3.54 8.84
N ASP A 86 5.63 2.37 8.78
CA ASP A 86 5.28 1.60 9.97
C ASP A 86 6.55 1.06 10.65
N VAL A 87 7.48 0.50 9.88
CA VAL A 87 8.80 0.08 10.39
C VAL A 87 9.57 1.26 10.97
N ALA A 88 9.57 2.43 10.31
CA ALA A 88 10.23 3.63 10.82
C ALA A 88 9.63 4.08 12.17
N ARG A 89 8.30 4.09 12.29
CA ARG A 89 7.63 4.43 13.55
C ARG A 89 7.94 3.45 14.68
N ASP A 90 7.99 2.16 14.37
CA ASP A 90 8.34 1.14 15.36
C ASP A 90 9.80 1.27 15.79
N ASN A 91 10.71 1.56 14.85
CA ASN A 91 12.10 1.86 15.16
C ASN A 91 12.25 3.11 16.05
N ASP A 92 11.54 4.19 15.75
CA ASP A 92 11.55 5.41 16.57
C ASP A 92 11.06 5.11 17.99
N ARG A 93 10.00 4.30 18.13
CA ARG A 93 9.50 3.86 19.44
C ARG A 93 10.53 3.01 20.18
N LEU A 94 11.20 2.08 19.51
CA LEU A 94 12.26 1.26 20.12
C LEU A 94 13.46 2.11 20.54
N PHE A 95 13.83 3.09 19.73
CA PHE A 95 14.92 4.02 20.02
C PHE A 95 14.63 4.84 21.28
N GLU A 96 13.42 5.41 21.40
CA GLU A 96 13.02 6.16 22.59
C GLU A 96 13.00 5.30 23.87
N LYS A 97 12.50 4.06 23.78
CA LYS A 97 12.52 3.11 24.91
C LYS A 97 13.96 2.78 25.32
N THR A 98 14.84 2.54 24.34
CA THR A 98 16.25 2.25 24.57
C THR A 98 16.96 3.44 25.22
N ARG A 99 16.70 4.66 24.73
CA ARG A 99 17.24 5.89 25.31
C ARG A 99 16.81 6.05 26.77
N ARG A 100 15.52 5.84 27.07
CA ARG A 100 14.99 5.92 28.44
C ARG A 100 15.64 4.88 29.35
N LEU A 101 15.74 3.63 28.90
CA LEU A 101 16.41 2.57 29.66
C LEU A 101 17.88 2.92 29.92
N ASN A 102 18.59 3.43 28.91
CA ASN A 102 19.99 3.83 29.07
C ASN A 102 20.16 4.93 30.13
N LEU A 103 19.29 5.95 30.12
CA LEU A 103 19.30 6.99 31.16
C LEU A 103 18.97 6.41 32.54
N ALA A 104 17.95 5.55 32.66
CA ALA A 104 17.62 4.90 33.92
C ALA A 104 18.77 4.05 34.48
N LEU A 105 19.51 3.37 33.60
CA LEU A 105 20.71 2.62 33.97
C LEU A 105 21.86 3.52 34.43
N MET A 106 22.01 4.70 33.84
CA MET A 106 23.03 5.69 34.24
C MET A 106 22.69 6.37 35.56
N ASP A 107 21.39 6.57 35.84
CA ASP A 107 20.90 7.21 37.07
C ASP A 107 20.82 6.24 38.26
N ALA A 108 20.83 4.92 38.01
CA ALA A 108 20.80 3.90 39.04
C ALA A 108 22.03 3.97 39.95
N THR A 109 21.81 4.10 41.25
CA THR A 109 22.86 4.24 42.27
C THR A 109 23.17 2.92 42.98
N SER A 110 22.36 1.88 42.74
CA SER A 110 22.53 0.56 43.31
C SER A 110 22.21 -0.55 42.31
N LEU A 111 22.72 -1.77 42.59
CA LEU A 111 22.43 -2.94 41.78
C LEU A 111 20.94 -3.32 41.81
N ASP A 112 20.24 -3.05 42.91
CA ASP A 112 18.78 -3.24 43.04
C ASP A 112 18.01 -2.35 42.08
N GLU A 113 18.30 -1.05 42.11
CA GLU A 113 17.72 -0.08 41.18
C GLU A 113 18.00 -0.44 39.72
N LEU A 114 19.20 -0.94 39.42
CA LEU A 114 19.58 -1.37 38.07
C LEU A 114 18.77 -2.59 37.60
N VAL A 115 18.64 -3.62 38.44
CA VAL A 115 17.85 -4.82 38.13
C VAL A 115 16.38 -4.45 37.92
N ILE A 116 15.83 -3.64 38.80
CA ILE A 116 14.44 -3.16 38.71
C ILE A 116 14.24 -2.36 37.41
N ALA A 117 15.13 -1.41 37.10
CA ALA A 117 15.03 -0.60 35.89
C ALA A 117 15.03 -1.45 34.60
N VAL A 118 15.87 -2.49 34.54
CA VAL A 118 15.92 -3.41 33.39
C VAL A 118 14.65 -4.24 33.30
N GLU A 119 14.21 -4.85 34.40
CA GLU A 119 13.02 -5.71 34.39
C GLU A 119 11.75 -4.91 34.07
N ASP A 120 11.61 -3.70 34.64
CA ASP A 120 10.48 -2.82 34.37
C ASP A 120 10.48 -2.32 32.94
N SER A 121 11.61 -1.88 32.40
CA SER A 121 11.66 -1.45 31.00
C SER A 121 11.34 -2.61 30.06
N LEU A 122 11.91 -3.79 30.26
CA LEU A 122 11.62 -4.95 29.41
C LEU A 122 10.15 -5.38 29.47
N ARG A 123 9.52 -5.36 30.65
CA ARG A 123 8.11 -5.76 30.82
C ARG A 123 7.14 -4.68 30.36
N GLN A 124 7.36 -3.43 30.76
CA GLN A 124 6.40 -2.35 30.58
C GLN A 124 6.63 -1.59 29.28
N ASP A 125 7.87 -1.17 29.01
CA ASP A 125 8.20 -0.41 27.81
C ASP A 125 8.27 -1.34 26.59
N PHE A 126 9.07 -2.39 26.64
CA PHE A 126 9.26 -3.32 25.51
C PHE A 126 8.15 -4.37 25.38
N GLN A 127 7.25 -4.49 26.36
CA GLN A 127 6.12 -5.43 26.37
C GLN A 127 6.57 -6.89 26.15
N VAL A 128 7.75 -7.25 26.68
CA VAL A 128 8.28 -8.60 26.57
C VAL A 128 7.48 -9.52 27.51
N PRO A 129 6.84 -10.59 27.00
CA PRO A 129 5.97 -11.45 27.81
C PRO A 129 6.71 -12.17 28.95
N PHE A 130 7.96 -12.56 28.71
CA PHE A 130 8.78 -13.30 29.66
C PHE A 130 10.16 -12.65 29.76
N VAL A 131 10.48 -12.16 30.95
CA VAL A 131 11.77 -11.54 31.26
C VAL A 131 12.41 -12.33 32.41
N SER A 132 13.68 -12.69 32.24
CA SER A 132 14.50 -13.33 33.26
C SER A 132 15.89 -12.71 33.23
N LEU A 133 16.22 -11.89 34.22
CA LEU A 133 17.55 -11.38 34.45
C LEU A 133 18.24 -12.26 35.50
N ILE A 134 19.42 -12.80 35.17
CA ILE A 134 20.18 -13.67 36.07
C ILE A 134 21.58 -13.09 36.25
N LEU A 135 21.94 -12.80 37.50
CA LEU A 135 23.25 -12.28 37.85
C LEU A 135 24.21 -13.41 38.22
N PHE A 136 25.48 -13.27 37.87
CA PHE A 136 26.53 -14.22 38.25
C PHE A 136 27.38 -13.63 39.36
N SER A 137 27.43 -14.33 40.49
CA SER A 137 28.22 -13.93 41.65
C SER A 137 28.62 -15.15 42.47
N ASP A 138 29.87 -15.17 42.93
CA ASP A 138 30.37 -16.20 43.84
C ASP A 138 30.03 -15.91 45.31
N SER A 139 29.53 -14.71 45.59
CA SER A 139 28.95 -14.32 46.88
C SER A 139 27.42 -14.20 46.76
N PRO A 140 26.65 -14.63 47.78
CA PRO A 140 25.22 -14.42 47.78
C PRO A 140 24.86 -12.95 47.68
N MET A 141 23.94 -12.63 46.77
CA MET A 141 23.44 -11.27 46.59
C MET A 141 22.01 -11.15 47.15
N PRO A 142 21.67 -10.02 47.78
CA PRO A 142 20.34 -9.79 48.31
C PRO A 142 19.30 -9.44 47.24
N VAL A 143 19.73 -9.27 45.98
CA VAL A 143 18.95 -8.68 44.89
C VAL A 143 18.88 -9.63 43.71
N GLY A 144 17.66 -9.80 43.16
CA GLY A 144 17.41 -10.51 41.91
C GLY A 144 17.70 -12.02 41.97
N ARG A 145 17.53 -12.68 40.84
CA ARG A 145 17.94 -14.08 40.68
C ARG A 145 19.44 -14.12 40.40
N TRP A 146 20.19 -14.82 41.23
CA TRP A 146 21.62 -15.03 41.01
C TRP A 146 21.98 -16.51 41.05
N VAL A 147 23.09 -16.87 40.41
CA VAL A 147 23.70 -18.20 40.46
C VAL A 147 25.21 -18.05 40.56
N SER A 148 25.84 -19.06 41.18
CA SER A 148 27.30 -19.11 41.25
C SER A 148 27.93 -19.26 39.88
N SER A 149 29.16 -18.77 39.70
CA SER A 149 29.90 -18.94 38.45
C SER A 149 30.05 -20.41 38.07
N ALA A 150 30.22 -21.30 39.05
CA ALA A 150 30.32 -22.75 38.86
C ALA A 150 29.02 -23.38 38.34
N GLU A 151 27.85 -22.98 38.87
CA GLU A 151 26.55 -23.46 38.40
C GLU A 151 26.19 -22.89 37.03
N ALA A 152 26.48 -21.61 36.79
CA ALA A 152 26.29 -20.96 35.49
C ALA A 152 27.14 -21.65 34.41
N GLN A 153 28.41 -21.94 34.70
CA GLN A 153 29.30 -22.67 33.79
C GLN A 153 28.80 -24.08 33.48
N LYS A 154 28.15 -24.75 34.44
CA LYS A 154 27.54 -26.07 34.21
C LYS A 154 26.29 -26.00 33.32
N ALA A 155 25.49 -24.94 33.45
CA ALA A 155 24.22 -24.79 32.73
C ALA A 155 24.38 -24.18 31.33
N ILE A 156 25.27 -23.20 31.17
CA ILE A 156 25.42 -22.39 29.95
C ILE A 156 26.90 -22.15 29.58
N GLY A 157 27.84 -22.97 30.07
CA GLY A 157 29.29 -22.77 29.87
C GLY A 157 29.75 -22.68 28.41
N GLY A 158 28.98 -23.20 27.46
CA GLY A 158 29.22 -23.01 26.02
C GLY A 158 28.91 -21.60 25.50
N LEU A 159 28.11 -20.81 26.22
CA LEU A 159 27.76 -19.41 25.92
C LEU A 159 28.57 -18.41 26.77
N ILE A 160 29.10 -18.82 27.93
CA ILE A 160 29.93 -17.99 28.82
C ILE A 160 31.37 -17.85 28.29
N GLY A 161 31.79 -18.76 27.39
CA GLY A 161 33.11 -18.76 26.78
C GLY A 161 33.28 -17.74 25.65
N GLU A 162 33.30 -16.45 25.99
CA GLU A 162 34.24 -15.43 25.48
C GLU A 162 33.80 -14.04 25.96
N LYS A 163 34.64 -13.44 26.83
CA LYS A 163 34.69 -11.99 27.10
C LYS A 163 33.50 -11.40 27.87
N ILE A 164 33.27 -11.86 29.10
CA ILE A 164 32.64 -11.02 30.14
C ILE A 164 33.58 -9.82 30.35
N ILE A 165 33.15 -8.64 29.92
CA ILE A 165 33.83 -7.36 30.15
C ILE A 165 33.80 -7.11 31.66
N LEU A 166 34.86 -7.53 32.35
CA LEU A 166 35.11 -7.19 33.73
C LEU A 166 35.41 -5.69 33.81
N TRP A 167 34.40 -4.89 34.14
CA TRP A 167 34.63 -3.55 34.68
C TRP A 167 35.28 -3.70 36.05
N ARG A 168 36.62 -3.70 36.11
CA ARG A 168 37.34 -3.40 37.35
C ARG A 168 37.30 -1.89 37.53
N ALA A 169 36.56 -1.43 38.53
CA ALA A 169 36.75 -0.08 39.07
C ALA A 169 38.17 0.00 39.65
N ALA A 170 38.90 1.05 39.25
CA ALA A 170 40.16 1.47 39.85
C ALA A 170 39.89 2.39 41.05
#